data_AF-A0A2I5KME7-F1
#
_entry.id   AF-A0A2I5KME7-F1
#
_cell.length_a   1.000
_cell.length_b   1.000
_cell.length_c   1.000
_cell.angle_alpha   90.00
_cell.angle_beta   90.00
_cell.angle_gamma   90.00
#
_symmetry.space_group_name_H-M   'P 1'
#
loop_
_entity.id
_entity.type
_entity.pdbx_description
1 polymer ?
#
loop_
_entity_poly.entity_id
_entity_poly.type
_entity_poly.pdbx_seq_one_letter_code
_entity_poly.pdbx_strand_id
1 'polypeptide(L)'
;MTNVSSKLQIHLPSLIPFGFIFSDNRYTYREVFMEGQFEAVVEVDEAGQWTSFIWDCEMEEVYTAHLVTAPAGAFVGQVRKAYQSILDRVEEACCVALPFSKDQSNRLAQLIKEQWGDLPDYPFAKLPTYGAFRHPNNNKWYALVSQISKGRLDGSADQELVEIVNLKVDGREIAELLSQSGIYPAYHMSKKTWVSVLLDDTVEDQTVFALLEKSRYLVGPKSYKAAQGPDYWVIPANPKVYDIDTEFAENKVVYWPQKSTIKAGDIVAIYVTAPVQAIRYVCRVLGANLENHEESDIPTEKQLMQVELLAQFSDDVLPKSRMMDLGVKAVRGPRRLTEGVIEVLSSEVKHLY
;
A
#
# COMPACT_ATOMS: atom_id res chain seq x y z
N MET A 1 13.12 -23.52 -27.87
CA MET A 1 13.37 -23.09 -26.48
C MET A 1 13.68 -21.61 -26.50
N THR A 2 12.69 -20.78 -26.21
CA THR A 2 12.87 -19.33 -26.03
C THR A 2 13.33 -19.08 -24.59
N ASN A 3 14.50 -18.46 -24.45
CA ASN A 3 15.08 -18.08 -23.16
C ASN A 3 14.24 -16.96 -22.53
N VAL A 4 13.80 -17.17 -21.29
CA VAL A 4 12.88 -16.26 -20.58
C VAL A 4 13.67 -15.16 -19.88
N SER A 5 13.08 -13.97 -19.87
CA SER A 5 13.56 -12.75 -19.21
C SER A 5 14.08 -13.03 -17.80
N SER A 6 15.34 -12.69 -17.53
CA SER A 6 16.10 -13.01 -16.31
C SER A 6 15.62 -12.31 -15.02
N LYS A 7 14.38 -11.81 -14.96
CA LYS A 7 13.84 -11.00 -13.85
C LYS A 7 12.49 -11.47 -13.32
N LEU A 8 11.91 -12.52 -13.91
CA LEU A 8 10.62 -13.07 -13.56
C LEU A 8 10.80 -14.54 -13.17
N GLN A 9 10.31 -14.92 -12.00
CA GLN A 9 10.26 -16.31 -11.54
C GLN A 9 8.83 -16.79 -11.45
N ILE A 10 8.61 -18.08 -11.73
CA ILE A 10 7.31 -18.70 -11.57
C ILE A 10 6.93 -18.72 -10.07
N HIS A 11 5.75 -18.21 -9.77
CA HIS A 11 5.08 -18.37 -8.49
C HIS A 11 4.23 -19.65 -8.53
N LEU A 12 4.78 -20.77 -8.04
CA LEU A 12 4.13 -22.09 -8.10
C LEU A 12 2.66 -22.09 -7.60
N PRO A 13 2.29 -21.42 -6.49
CA PRO A 13 0.90 -21.38 -6.04
C PRO A 13 -0.07 -20.70 -7.01
N SER A 14 0.41 -19.85 -7.93
CA SER A 14 -0.44 -19.23 -8.98
C SER A 14 -0.76 -20.18 -10.13
N LEU A 15 -0.02 -21.29 -10.29
CA LEU A 15 -0.15 -22.18 -11.45
C LEU A 15 -1.51 -22.88 -11.49
N ILE A 16 -1.91 -23.52 -10.38
CA ILE A 16 -3.19 -24.25 -10.32
C ILE A 16 -4.39 -23.31 -10.53
N PRO A 17 -4.49 -22.15 -9.84
CA PRO A 17 -5.56 -21.18 -10.09
C PRO A 17 -5.65 -20.66 -11.53
N PHE A 18 -4.51 -20.54 -12.23
CA PHE A 18 -4.49 -20.12 -13.64
C PHE A 18 -5.02 -21.20 -14.59
N GLY A 19 -4.84 -22.48 -14.24
CA GLY A 19 -5.32 -23.62 -15.03
C GLY A 19 -4.28 -24.71 -15.27
N PHE A 20 -3.11 -24.67 -14.62
CA PHE A 20 -2.15 -25.76 -14.70
C PHE A 20 -2.65 -26.99 -13.94
N ILE A 21 -2.32 -28.17 -14.46
CA ILE A 21 -2.57 -29.47 -13.84
C ILE A 21 -1.24 -30.03 -13.35
N PHE A 22 -1.19 -30.48 -12.10
CA PHE A 22 -0.01 -31.12 -11.53
C PHE A 22 -0.08 -32.65 -11.70
N SER A 23 0.89 -33.23 -12.41
CA SER A 23 1.05 -34.66 -12.61
C SER A 23 2.51 -35.01 -12.87
N ASP A 24 2.99 -36.17 -12.39
CA ASP A 24 4.37 -36.64 -12.61
C ASP A 24 5.45 -35.61 -12.23
N ASN A 25 5.28 -34.95 -11.07
CA ASN A 25 6.14 -33.88 -10.55
C ASN A 25 6.33 -32.70 -11.51
N ARG A 26 5.32 -32.42 -12.33
CA ARG A 26 5.33 -31.29 -13.28
C ARG A 26 3.97 -30.62 -13.33
N TYR A 27 3.99 -29.30 -13.44
CA TYR A 27 2.80 -28.50 -13.76
C TYR A 27 2.69 -28.36 -15.26
N THR A 28 1.55 -28.73 -15.84
CA THR A 28 1.31 -28.62 -17.28
C THR A 28 0.08 -27.76 -17.55
N TYR A 29 0.21 -26.76 -18.40
CA TYR A 29 -0.88 -25.96 -18.96
C TYR A 29 -0.99 -26.22 -20.46
N ARG A 30 -2.22 -26.39 -20.93
CA ARG A 30 -2.53 -26.66 -22.34
C ARG A 30 -3.65 -25.73 -22.78
N GLU A 31 -3.46 -25.07 -23.92
CA GLU A 31 -4.49 -24.22 -24.51
C GLU A 31 -4.52 -24.37 -26.04
N VAL A 32 -5.69 -24.74 -26.56
CA VAL A 32 -5.93 -24.87 -28.00
C VAL A 32 -6.17 -23.49 -28.63
N PHE A 33 -5.53 -23.22 -29.77
CA PHE A 33 -5.62 -21.97 -30.51
C PHE A 33 -5.62 -22.20 -32.03
N MET A 34 -5.82 -21.13 -32.82
CA MET A 34 -5.97 -21.19 -34.29
C MET A 34 -7.05 -22.19 -34.73
N GLU A 35 -8.28 -22.03 -34.20
CA GLU A 35 -9.45 -22.86 -34.56
C GLU A 35 -9.24 -24.37 -34.38
N GLY A 36 -8.38 -24.77 -33.44
CA GLY A 36 -8.13 -26.19 -33.15
C GLY A 36 -6.91 -26.79 -33.85
N GLN A 37 -6.18 -26.00 -34.65
CA GLN A 37 -5.00 -26.50 -35.38
C GLN A 37 -3.80 -26.73 -34.46
N PHE A 38 -3.66 -25.91 -33.41
CA PHE A 38 -2.49 -25.95 -32.53
C PHE A 38 -2.86 -25.94 -31.06
N GLU A 39 -2.01 -26.52 -30.24
CA GLU A 39 -2.06 -26.45 -28.78
C GLU A 39 -0.76 -25.83 -28.25
N ALA A 40 -0.88 -24.80 -27.41
CA ALA A 40 0.24 -24.26 -26.65
C ALA A 40 0.42 -25.11 -25.39
N VAL A 41 1.61 -25.70 -25.22
CA VAL A 41 1.95 -26.49 -24.05
C VAL A 41 3.01 -25.76 -23.24
N VAL A 42 2.74 -25.57 -21.95
CA VAL A 42 3.64 -24.94 -20.99
C VAL A 42 3.87 -25.91 -19.83
N GLU A 43 5.14 -26.22 -19.57
CA GLU A 43 5.55 -27.12 -18.48
C GLU A 43 6.41 -26.37 -17.47
N VAL A 44 6.15 -26.54 -16.18
CA VAL A 44 6.95 -26.00 -15.07
C VAL A 44 7.34 -27.14 -14.13
N ASP A 45 8.62 -27.26 -13.79
CA ASP A 45 9.10 -28.17 -12.76
C ASP A 45 8.96 -27.60 -11.34
N GLU A 46 9.26 -28.41 -10.32
CA GLU A 46 9.20 -28.00 -8.91
C GLU A 46 10.25 -26.93 -8.54
N ALA A 47 11.28 -26.74 -9.37
CA ALA A 47 12.27 -25.67 -9.19
C ALA A 47 11.81 -24.34 -9.83
N GLY A 48 10.63 -24.30 -10.46
CA GLY A 48 10.11 -23.12 -11.15
C GLY A 48 10.77 -22.86 -12.51
N GLN A 49 11.55 -23.81 -13.02
CA GLN A 49 12.05 -23.77 -14.40
C GLN A 49 10.91 -24.18 -15.33
N TRP A 50 10.68 -23.39 -16.37
CA TRP A 50 9.61 -23.65 -17.31
C TRP A 50 10.09 -23.75 -18.75
N THR A 51 9.37 -24.55 -19.53
CA THR A 51 9.56 -24.71 -20.96
C THR A 51 8.21 -24.61 -21.66
N SER A 52 8.23 -24.26 -22.94
CA SER A 52 7.02 -24.16 -23.74
C SER A 52 7.26 -24.55 -25.18
N PHE A 53 6.24 -25.13 -25.81
CA PHE A 53 6.24 -25.51 -27.22
C PHE A 53 4.82 -25.47 -27.81
N ILE A 54 4.75 -25.50 -29.14
CA ILE A 54 3.49 -25.60 -29.89
C ILE A 54 3.36 -27.05 -30.38
N TRP A 55 2.21 -27.67 -30.12
CA TRP A 55 1.83 -28.99 -30.64
C TRP A 55 0.88 -28.81 -31.83
N ASP A 56 1.18 -29.47 -32.94
CA ASP A 56 0.30 -29.56 -34.11
C ASP A 56 -0.73 -30.68 -33.89
N CYS A 57 -2.01 -30.32 -33.85
CA CYS A 57 -3.07 -31.26 -33.52
C CYS A 57 -3.42 -32.19 -34.69
N GLU A 58 -3.09 -31.81 -35.93
CA GLU A 58 -3.33 -32.63 -37.12
C GLU A 58 -2.17 -33.59 -37.38
N MET A 59 -0.93 -33.10 -37.24
CA MET A 59 0.27 -33.90 -37.49
C MET A 59 0.76 -34.68 -36.27
N GLU A 60 0.20 -34.43 -35.09
CA GLU A 60 0.60 -35.05 -33.82
C GLU A 60 2.11 -34.89 -33.53
N GLU A 61 2.67 -33.71 -33.84
CA GLU A 61 4.08 -33.41 -33.65
C GLU A 61 4.34 -31.98 -33.13
N VAL A 62 5.57 -31.71 -32.69
CA VAL A 62 5.97 -30.37 -32.24
C VAL A 62 6.12 -29.44 -33.45
N TYR A 63 5.32 -28.39 -33.51
CA TYR A 63 5.39 -27.39 -34.57
C TYR A 63 6.59 -26.45 -34.38
N THR A 64 7.55 -26.48 -35.29
CA THR A 64 8.83 -25.74 -35.15
C THR A 64 8.96 -24.52 -36.06
N ALA A 65 8.10 -24.35 -37.07
CA ALA A 65 8.27 -23.29 -38.07
C ALA A 65 8.19 -21.86 -37.46
N HIS A 66 7.52 -21.70 -36.31
CA HIS A 66 7.49 -20.43 -35.57
C HIS A 66 8.87 -19.99 -35.05
N LEU A 67 9.86 -20.89 -34.94
CA LEU A 67 11.22 -20.62 -34.47
C LEU A 67 12.12 -20.03 -35.56
N VAL A 68 11.72 -20.11 -36.83
CA VAL A 68 12.53 -19.62 -37.96
C VAL A 68 12.45 -18.08 -38.02
N THR A 69 13.61 -17.42 -37.96
CA THR A 69 13.75 -15.96 -37.94
C THR A 69 13.81 -15.31 -39.34
N ALA A 70 13.89 -16.12 -40.39
CA ALA A 70 13.80 -15.68 -41.79
C ALA A 70 12.38 -15.17 -42.13
N PRO A 71 12.14 -14.49 -43.28
CA PRO A 71 10.82 -13.99 -43.61
C PRO A 71 9.84 -15.16 -43.75
N ALA A 72 9.04 -15.34 -42.71
CA ALA A 72 8.04 -16.38 -42.62
C ALA A 72 6.73 -15.88 -43.27
N GLY A 73 5.97 -16.78 -43.89
CA GLY A 73 4.67 -16.45 -44.49
C GLY A 73 3.70 -15.87 -43.45
N ALA A 74 2.69 -15.12 -43.91
CA ALA A 74 1.72 -14.42 -43.05
C ALA A 74 1.10 -15.33 -41.98
N PHE A 75 0.87 -16.61 -42.31
CA PHE A 75 0.36 -17.63 -41.40
C PHE A 75 1.29 -17.88 -40.19
N VAL A 76 2.60 -18.08 -40.42
CA VAL A 76 3.57 -18.31 -39.34
C VAL A 76 3.64 -17.11 -38.39
N GLY A 77 3.48 -15.89 -38.93
CA GLY A 77 3.39 -14.67 -38.13
C GLY A 77 2.16 -14.64 -37.21
N GLN A 78 1.00 -15.11 -37.70
CA GLN A 78 -0.22 -15.22 -36.89
C GLN A 78 -0.04 -16.26 -35.77
N VAL A 79 0.51 -17.44 -36.09
CA VAL A 79 0.78 -18.49 -35.10
C VAL A 79 1.72 -17.97 -34.01
N ARG A 80 2.81 -17.27 -34.38
CA ARG A 80 3.75 -16.68 -33.42
C ARG A 80 3.07 -15.66 -32.50
N LYS A 81 2.22 -14.78 -33.06
CA LYS A 81 1.52 -13.76 -32.29
C LYS A 81 0.51 -14.36 -31.32
N ALA A 82 -0.27 -15.34 -31.77
CA ALA A 82 -1.26 -16.02 -30.93
C ALA A 82 -0.57 -16.78 -29.79
N TYR A 83 0.51 -17.52 -30.10
CA TYR A 83 1.31 -18.22 -29.12
C TYR A 83 1.94 -17.28 -28.08
N GLN A 84 2.54 -16.16 -28.52
CA GLN A 84 3.11 -15.17 -27.61
C GLN A 84 2.04 -14.59 -26.66
N SER A 85 0.83 -14.32 -27.15
CA SER A 85 -0.26 -13.83 -26.31
C SER A 85 -0.70 -14.82 -25.22
N ILE A 86 -0.49 -16.13 -25.42
CA ILE A 86 -0.73 -17.15 -24.40
C ILE A 86 0.38 -17.09 -23.35
N LEU A 87 1.64 -17.04 -23.79
CA LEU A 87 2.80 -16.94 -22.90
C LEU A 87 2.76 -15.65 -22.06
N ASP A 88 2.37 -14.52 -22.64
CA ASP A 88 2.25 -13.25 -21.94
C ASP A 88 1.22 -13.33 -20.78
N ARG A 89 0.11 -14.05 -20.98
CA ARG A 89 -0.89 -14.27 -19.91
C ARG A 89 -0.36 -15.17 -18.80
N VAL A 90 0.36 -16.23 -19.15
CA VAL A 90 1.03 -17.11 -18.17
C VAL A 90 2.05 -16.30 -17.39
N GLU A 91 2.88 -15.49 -18.06
CA GLU A 91 3.89 -14.66 -17.42
C GLU A 91 3.26 -13.60 -16.50
N GLU A 92 2.20 -12.92 -16.94
CA GLU A 92 1.49 -11.92 -16.13
C GLU A 92 0.81 -12.50 -14.88
N ALA A 93 0.21 -13.69 -14.99
CA ALA A 93 -0.55 -14.30 -13.91
C ALA A 93 0.30 -15.20 -12.99
N CYS A 94 1.31 -15.87 -13.55
CA CYS A 94 2.07 -16.92 -12.87
C CYS A 94 3.51 -16.53 -12.59
N CYS A 95 4.06 -15.45 -13.15
CA CYS A 95 5.38 -14.97 -12.75
C CYS A 95 5.31 -13.82 -11.75
N VAL A 96 6.18 -13.88 -10.75
CA VAL A 96 6.50 -12.76 -9.87
C VAL A 96 7.84 -12.17 -10.29
N ALA A 97 7.90 -10.83 -10.35
CA ALA A 97 9.18 -10.17 -10.44
C ALA A 97 9.95 -10.53 -9.16
N LEU A 98 11.19 -11.03 -9.30
CA LEU A 98 12.13 -11.03 -8.20
C LEU A 98 12.84 -9.68 -8.19
N PRO A 99 12.40 -8.72 -7.38
CA PRO A 99 13.04 -7.41 -7.34
C PRO A 99 14.48 -7.45 -6.83
N PHE A 100 14.89 -8.53 -6.15
CA PHE A 100 16.14 -8.63 -5.39
C PHE A 100 16.94 -9.89 -5.70
N SER A 101 18.19 -9.92 -5.26
CA SER A 101 19.16 -10.99 -5.58
C SER A 101 19.11 -12.16 -4.60
N LYS A 102 18.70 -11.94 -3.35
CA LYS A 102 18.62 -12.99 -2.31
C LYS A 102 17.19 -13.53 -2.19
N ASP A 103 17.10 -14.83 -1.92
CA ASP A 103 15.81 -15.52 -1.74
C ASP A 103 15.00 -14.90 -0.60
N GLN A 104 15.63 -14.63 0.55
CA GLN A 104 14.97 -13.99 1.69
C GLN A 104 14.37 -12.63 1.33
N SER A 105 15.11 -11.78 0.60
CA SER A 105 14.62 -10.49 0.13
C SER A 105 13.36 -10.63 -0.73
N ASN A 106 13.33 -11.62 -1.61
CA ASN A 106 12.18 -11.88 -2.47
C ASN A 106 10.99 -12.50 -1.73
N ARG A 107 11.22 -13.40 -0.77
CA ARG A 107 10.15 -13.90 0.12
C ARG A 107 9.50 -12.76 0.90
N LEU A 108 10.30 -11.83 1.44
CA LEU A 108 9.78 -10.63 2.12
C LEU A 108 9.02 -9.70 1.17
N ALA A 109 9.51 -9.50 -0.06
CA ALA A 109 8.81 -8.71 -1.08
C ALA A 109 7.45 -9.33 -1.44
N GLN A 110 7.39 -10.66 -1.52
CA GLN A 110 6.15 -11.40 -1.75
C GLN A 110 5.18 -11.22 -0.56
N LEU A 111 5.64 -11.40 0.67
CA LEU A 111 4.80 -11.18 1.87
C LEU A 111 4.25 -9.74 1.92
N ILE A 112 5.06 -8.74 1.57
CA ILE A 112 4.62 -7.34 1.47
C ILE A 112 3.52 -7.17 0.42
N LYS A 113 3.69 -7.78 -0.76
CA LYS A 113 2.70 -7.75 -1.84
C LYS A 113 1.40 -8.45 -1.43
N GLU A 114 1.48 -9.61 -0.80
CA GLU A 114 0.31 -10.37 -0.34
C GLU A 114 -0.45 -9.64 0.77
N GLN A 115 0.26 -9.07 1.74
CA GLN A 115 -0.35 -8.43 2.89
C GLN A 115 -0.91 -7.02 2.57
N TRP A 116 -0.23 -6.25 1.72
CA TRP A 116 -0.58 -4.84 1.48
C TRP A 116 -0.79 -4.45 0.01
N GLY A 117 -0.41 -5.29 -0.94
CA GLY A 117 -0.37 -4.94 -2.36
C GLY A 117 0.74 -3.95 -2.74
N ASP A 118 1.66 -3.67 -1.80
CA ASP A 118 2.75 -2.72 -2.02
C ASP A 118 3.84 -3.37 -2.90
N LEU A 119 4.33 -2.63 -3.90
CA LEU A 119 5.43 -3.05 -4.78
C LEU A 119 6.66 -2.14 -4.55
N PRO A 120 7.89 -2.66 -4.74
CA PRO A 120 9.07 -1.82 -4.62
C PRO A 120 9.18 -0.85 -5.79
N ASP A 121 9.62 0.39 -5.51
CA ASP A 121 10.12 1.33 -6.51
C ASP A 121 11.66 1.37 -6.50
N TYR A 122 12.26 1.90 -7.58
CA TYR A 122 13.71 1.95 -7.77
C TYR A 122 14.18 3.41 -7.86
N PRO A 123 14.33 4.09 -6.71
CA PRO A 123 14.57 5.53 -6.67
C PRO A 123 15.96 5.94 -7.18
N PHE A 124 16.90 4.99 -7.29
CA PHE A 124 18.29 5.26 -7.63
C PHE A 124 18.64 4.72 -9.03
N ALA A 125 18.64 5.59 -10.04
CA ALA A 125 18.96 5.19 -11.43
C ALA A 125 20.33 4.50 -11.59
N LYS A 126 21.32 4.86 -10.76
CA LYS A 126 22.66 4.28 -10.77
C LYS A 126 22.80 3.00 -9.94
N LEU A 127 21.79 2.66 -9.13
CA LEU A 127 21.77 1.50 -8.25
C LEU A 127 20.43 0.75 -8.44
N PRO A 128 20.24 0.09 -9.59
CA PRO A 128 18.97 -0.55 -9.95
C PRO A 128 18.62 -1.75 -9.07
N THR A 129 19.55 -2.22 -8.24
CA THR A 129 19.33 -3.28 -7.24
C THR A 129 18.73 -2.77 -5.93
N TYR A 130 18.56 -1.44 -5.78
CA TYR A 130 18.03 -0.84 -4.56
C TYR A 130 16.54 -0.60 -4.74
N GLY A 131 15.73 -1.40 -4.04
CA GLY A 131 14.28 -1.29 -4.07
C GLY A 131 13.75 -0.70 -2.77
N ALA A 132 12.89 0.30 -2.87
CA ALA A 132 12.26 0.90 -1.70
C ALA A 132 10.76 0.64 -1.69
N PHE A 133 10.22 0.39 -0.50
CA PHE A 133 8.77 0.26 -0.31
C PHE A 133 8.24 1.50 0.40
N ARG A 134 7.13 2.02 -0.12
CA ARG A 134 6.50 3.26 0.33
C ARG A 134 5.12 3.02 0.87
N HIS A 135 4.78 3.76 1.92
CA HIS A 135 3.41 3.78 2.40
C HIS A 135 2.52 4.53 1.38
N PRO A 136 1.45 3.92 0.83
CA PRO A 136 0.68 4.48 -0.29
C PRO A 136 -0.03 5.79 0.05
N ASN A 137 -0.38 6.00 1.32
CA ASN A 137 -1.04 7.24 1.75
C ASN A 137 -0.13 8.49 1.78
N ASN A 138 1.20 8.35 1.83
CA ASN A 138 2.08 9.53 1.99
C ASN A 138 3.45 9.40 1.31
N ASN A 139 3.68 8.34 0.54
CA ASN A 139 4.90 8.05 -0.22
C ASN A 139 6.20 8.01 0.61
N LYS A 140 6.12 7.93 1.94
CA LYS A 140 7.30 7.79 2.80
C LYS A 140 7.82 6.35 2.74
N TRP A 141 9.14 6.20 2.66
CA TRP A 141 9.78 4.89 2.78
C TRP A 141 9.52 4.27 4.14
N TYR A 142 9.10 3.02 4.15
CA TYR A 142 9.13 2.17 5.35
C TYR A 142 10.18 1.06 5.25
N ALA A 143 10.58 0.69 4.04
CA ALA A 143 11.66 -0.24 3.82
C ALA A 143 12.52 0.20 2.65
N LEU A 144 13.83 -0.02 2.74
CA LEU A 144 14.76 0.11 1.64
C LEU A 144 15.67 -1.11 1.63
N VAL A 145 15.50 -1.96 0.62
CA VAL A 145 16.39 -3.09 0.35
C VAL A 145 17.57 -2.58 -0.47
N SER A 146 18.78 -2.96 -0.08
CA SER A 146 20.02 -2.46 -0.69
C SER A 146 21.08 -3.54 -0.70
N GLN A 147 21.81 -3.65 -1.82
CA GLN A 147 22.98 -4.51 -1.92
C GLN A 147 24.25 -3.73 -1.59
N ILE A 148 25.03 -4.20 -0.62
CA ILE A 148 26.25 -3.55 -0.12
C ILE A 148 27.33 -4.60 0.14
N SER A 149 28.59 -4.17 0.28
CA SER A 149 29.63 -5.05 0.82
C SER A 149 29.45 -5.23 2.33
N LYS A 150 29.62 -6.46 2.82
CA LYS A 150 29.43 -6.82 4.24
C LYS A 150 30.28 -5.98 5.19
N GLY A 151 31.53 -5.67 4.80
CA GLY A 151 32.41 -4.77 5.54
C GLY A 151 31.86 -3.36 5.79
N ARG A 152 30.92 -2.87 4.96
CA ARG A 152 30.24 -1.58 5.21
C ARG A 152 29.20 -1.64 6.33
N LEU A 153 28.77 -2.85 6.70
CA LEU A 153 27.76 -3.11 7.71
C LEU A 153 28.41 -3.36 9.08
N ASP A 154 29.42 -4.23 9.13
CA ASP A 154 30.09 -4.66 10.36
C ASP A 154 31.47 -4.03 10.62
N GLY A 155 32.01 -3.28 9.65
CA GLY A 155 33.33 -2.65 9.73
C GLY A 155 34.50 -3.58 9.42
N SER A 156 34.23 -4.82 8.99
CA SER A 156 35.26 -5.77 8.56
C SER A 156 35.84 -5.41 7.18
N ALA A 157 36.90 -6.12 6.77
CA ALA A 157 37.46 -6.01 5.42
C ALA A 157 36.67 -6.81 4.37
N ASP A 158 35.58 -7.47 4.76
CA ASP A 158 34.81 -8.36 3.90
C ASP A 158 34.15 -7.61 2.73
N GLN A 159 34.40 -8.10 1.51
CA GLN A 159 33.87 -7.53 0.27
C GLN A 159 32.69 -8.33 -0.30
N GLU A 160 32.23 -9.38 0.40
CA GLU A 160 31.05 -10.13 0.01
C GLU A 160 29.85 -9.19 -0.14
N LEU A 161 29.13 -9.30 -1.26
CA LEU A 161 27.89 -8.55 -1.48
C LEU A 161 26.74 -9.22 -0.75
N VAL A 162 26.16 -8.47 0.19
CA VAL A 162 24.99 -8.85 0.99
C VAL A 162 23.83 -7.92 0.69
N GLU A 163 22.60 -8.41 0.92
CA GLU A 163 21.42 -7.57 0.91
C GLU A 163 21.00 -7.25 2.34
N ILE A 164 20.64 -5.99 2.56
CA ILE A 164 20.09 -5.51 3.82
C ILE A 164 18.73 -4.86 3.56
N VAL A 165 17.88 -4.83 4.58
CA VAL A 165 16.70 -3.96 4.61
C VAL A 165 16.84 -2.93 5.72
N ASN A 166 16.73 -1.65 5.35
CA ASN A 166 16.60 -0.56 6.30
C ASN A 166 15.16 -0.42 6.77
N LEU A 167 14.93 -0.50 8.07
CA LEU A 167 13.60 -0.41 8.69
C LEU A 167 13.57 0.68 9.77
N LYS A 168 12.53 1.51 9.73
CA LYS A 168 12.23 2.48 10.79
C LYS A 168 11.73 1.78 12.05
N VAL A 169 12.26 2.16 13.21
CA VAL A 169 11.93 1.59 14.53
C VAL A 169 11.73 2.71 15.56
N ASP A 170 11.22 2.36 16.75
CA ASP A 170 11.20 3.30 17.87
C ASP A 170 12.62 3.47 18.42
N GLY A 171 13.04 4.72 18.67
CA GLY A 171 14.38 4.99 19.20
C GLY A 171 14.67 4.32 20.54
N ARG A 172 13.62 3.98 21.31
CA ARG A 172 13.73 3.25 22.58
C ARG A 172 14.14 1.78 22.42
N GLU A 173 13.92 1.21 21.24
CA GLU A 173 14.14 -0.22 20.97
C GLU A 173 15.48 -0.49 20.29
N ILE A 174 16.17 0.56 19.84
CA ILE A 174 17.43 0.42 19.09
C ILE A 174 18.46 -0.38 19.88
N ALA A 175 18.63 -0.12 21.18
CA ALA A 175 19.63 -0.82 21.98
C ALA A 175 19.35 -2.33 22.07
N GLU A 176 18.08 -2.72 22.20
CA GLU A 176 17.65 -4.11 22.25
C GLU A 176 17.81 -4.78 20.88
N LEU A 177 17.36 -4.13 19.81
CA LEU A 177 17.48 -4.66 18.45
C LEU A 177 18.94 -4.86 18.03
N LEU A 178 19.84 -3.93 18.38
CA LEU A 178 21.27 -4.04 18.08
C LEU A 178 21.99 -5.11 18.89
N SER A 179 21.35 -5.71 19.90
CA SER A 179 21.90 -6.86 20.62
C SER A 179 21.62 -8.20 19.93
N GLN A 180 20.74 -8.20 18.92
CA GLN A 180 20.37 -9.39 18.16
C GLN A 180 21.34 -9.60 16.98
N SER A 181 21.69 -10.86 16.72
CA SER A 181 22.50 -11.21 15.56
C SER A 181 21.77 -10.83 14.26
N GLY A 182 22.50 -10.34 13.26
CA GLY A 182 21.93 -9.95 11.97
C GLY A 182 21.28 -8.55 11.95
N ILE A 183 21.25 -7.82 13.07
CA ILE A 183 20.74 -6.44 13.12
C ILE A 183 21.87 -5.47 13.44
N TYR A 184 21.99 -4.43 12.60
CA TYR A 184 23.10 -3.49 12.62
C TYR A 184 22.61 -2.03 12.68
N PRO A 185 23.48 -1.08 13.07
CA PRO A 185 23.18 0.33 12.96
C PRO A 185 22.83 0.71 11.52
N ALA A 186 21.86 1.60 11.36
CA ALA A 186 21.35 1.94 10.04
C ALA A 186 22.45 2.39 9.05
N TYR A 187 22.47 1.78 7.87
CA TYR A 187 23.27 2.16 6.72
C TYR A 187 22.55 3.26 5.92
N HIS A 188 23.20 4.40 5.69
CA HIS A 188 22.65 5.62 5.04
C HIS A 188 21.45 6.30 5.72
N MET A 189 20.74 5.64 6.63
CA MET A 189 19.61 6.20 7.37
C MET A 189 20.00 6.71 8.77
N SER A 190 19.07 7.39 9.44
CA SER A 190 19.28 7.90 10.80
C SER A 190 19.38 6.76 11.82
N LYS A 191 20.57 6.56 12.40
CA LYS A 191 20.85 5.57 13.46
C LYS A 191 20.05 5.77 14.76
N LYS A 192 19.27 6.86 14.88
CA LYS A 192 18.37 7.13 16.03
C LYS A 192 16.97 6.56 15.84
N THR A 193 16.59 6.20 14.62
CA THR A 193 15.21 5.81 14.29
C THR A 193 15.12 4.71 13.24
N TRP A 194 16.26 4.17 12.80
CA TRP A 194 16.34 3.12 11.80
C TRP A 194 17.38 2.09 12.22
N VAL A 195 17.20 0.88 11.71
CA VAL A 195 18.17 -0.23 11.79
C VAL A 195 18.34 -0.85 10.41
N SER A 196 19.46 -1.53 10.19
CA SER A 196 19.69 -2.37 9.00
C SER A 196 19.63 -3.83 9.42
N VAL A 197 18.73 -4.60 8.81
CA VAL A 197 18.64 -6.04 9.02
C VAL A 197 19.30 -6.76 7.84
N LEU A 198 20.21 -7.68 8.13
CA LEU A 198 20.88 -8.52 7.15
C LEU A 198 19.91 -9.59 6.62
N LEU A 199 19.85 -9.74 5.30
CA LEU A 199 18.94 -10.67 4.61
C LEU A 199 19.68 -11.92 4.13
N ASP A 200 20.22 -12.69 5.08
CA ASP A 200 20.98 -13.93 4.88
C ASP A 200 20.43 -15.12 5.71
N ASP A 201 19.16 -15.04 6.10
CA ASP A 201 18.47 -15.98 6.99
C ASP A 201 18.97 -16.00 8.46
N THR A 202 19.90 -15.12 8.85
CA THR A 202 20.28 -14.95 10.27
C THR A 202 19.11 -14.49 11.14
N VAL A 203 18.25 -13.61 10.59
CA VAL A 203 16.99 -13.19 11.22
C VAL A 203 15.85 -13.85 10.45
N GLU A 204 15.01 -14.60 11.15
CA GLU A 204 13.88 -15.31 10.54
C GLU A 204 12.89 -14.35 9.85
N ASP A 205 12.32 -14.79 8.73
CA ASP A 205 11.37 -14.01 7.92
C ASP A 205 10.23 -13.41 8.75
N GLN A 206 9.69 -14.16 9.72
CA GLN A 206 8.61 -13.71 10.59
C GLN A 206 9.03 -12.50 11.45
N THR A 207 10.28 -12.50 11.94
CA THR A 207 10.83 -11.41 12.75
C THR A 207 11.08 -10.17 11.89
N VAL A 208 11.68 -10.35 10.70
CA VAL A 208 11.90 -9.25 9.76
C VAL A 208 10.56 -8.66 9.30
N PHE A 209 9.55 -9.51 9.06
CA PHE A 209 8.22 -9.08 8.68
C PHE A 209 7.52 -8.29 9.79
N ALA A 210 7.60 -8.72 11.06
CA ALA A 210 7.07 -7.93 12.18
C ALA A 210 7.72 -6.53 12.28
N LEU A 211 9.03 -6.42 12.03
CA LEU A 211 9.72 -5.13 11.95
C LEU A 211 9.25 -4.29 10.76
N LEU A 212 8.97 -4.92 9.60
CA LEU A 212 8.37 -4.26 8.44
C LEU A 212 6.99 -3.69 8.77
N GLU A 213 6.11 -4.47 9.40
CA GLU A 213 4.77 -4.02 9.79
C GLU A 213 4.84 -2.79 10.70
N LYS A 214 5.73 -2.86 11.70
CA LYS A 214 5.98 -1.76 12.62
C LYS A 214 6.54 -0.54 11.92
N SER A 215 7.51 -0.73 11.04
CA SER A 215 8.11 0.36 10.27
C SER A 215 7.07 1.07 9.42
N ARG A 216 6.24 0.30 8.73
CA ARG A 216 5.14 0.78 7.91
C ARG A 216 4.12 1.56 8.74
N TYR A 217 3.77 1.07 9.93
CA TYR A 217 2.92 1.79 10.88
C TYR A 217 3.55 3.12 11.33
N LEU A 218 4.84 3.13 11.68
CA LEU A 218 5.55 4.33 12.16
C LEU A 218 5.65 5.45 11.12
N VAL A 219 5.69 5.10 9.83
CA VAL A 219 5.70 6.09 8.73
C VAL A 219 4.31 6.37 8.17
N GLY A 220 3.31 5.56 8.50
CA GLY A 220 1.94 5.74 8.07
C GLY A 220 1.34 7.06 8.54
N PRO A 221 0.22 7.51 7.94
CA PRO A 221 -0.47 8.70 8.39
C PRO A 221 -0.96 8.49 9.82
N LYS A 222 -0.35 9.21 10.76
CA LYS A 222 -0.81 9.25 12.15
C LYS A 222 -2.10 10.04 12.15
N SER A 223 -3.24 9.40 12.43
CA SER A 223 -4.43 10.15 12.87
C SER A 223 -4.01 10.95 14.10
N TYR A 224 -4.11 12.28 14.06
CA TYR A 224 -3.61 13.14 15.14
C TYR A 224 -4.39 12.83 16.43
N LYS A 225 -3.70 12.28 17.42
CA LYS A 225 -4.15 12.29 18.81
C LYS A 225 -3.21 13.21 19.56
N ALA A 226 -3.73 14.32 20.08
CA ALA A 226 -2.91 15.30 20.76
C ALA A 226 -2.24 14.64 21.99
N ALA A 227 -0.92 14.83 22.16
CA ALA A 227 -0.26 14.46 23.41
C ALA A 227 -0.68 15.40 24.55
N GLN A 228 -0.96 16.66 24.21
CA GLN A 228 -1.53 17.71 25.06
C GLN A 228 -2.39 18.62 24.18
N GLY A 229 -3.52 19.11 24.69
CA GLY A 229 -4.48 19.93 23.94
C GLY A 229 -5.64 19.13 23.32
N PRO A 230 -6.50 19.79 22.52
CA PRO A 230 -7.69 19.17 21.95
C PRO A 230 -7.39 18.20 20.80
N ASP A 231 -8.21 17.16 20.65
CA ASP A 231 -8.24 16.37 19.42
C ASP A 231 -8.99 17.14 18.33
N TYR A 232 -8.63 16.89 17.06
CA TYR A 232 -9.26 17.50 15.89
C TYR A 232 -10.01 16.46 15.09
N TRP A 233 -11.29 16.70 14.84
CA TRP A 233 -12.21 15.78 14.20
C TRP A 233 -12.80 16.35 12.92
N VAL A 234 -13.24 15.47 12.03
CA VAL A 234 -14.11 15.78 10.92
C VAL A 234 -15.36 14.91 10.98
N ILE A 235 -16.53 15.53 10.82
CA ILE A 235 -17.83 14.85 10.80
C ILE A 235 -18.60 15.21 9.52
N PRO A 236 -19.40 14.29 8.96
CA PRO A 236 -20.20 14.59 7.78
C PRO A 236 -21.54 15.25 8.14
N ALA A 237 -21.93 16.27 7.38
CA ALA A 237 -23.27 16.84 7.35
C ALA A 237 -23.90 16.58 5.98
N ASN A 238 -25.13 16.06 5.96
CA ASN A 238 -25.88 15.90 4.71
C ASN A 238 -26.94 16.99 4.59
N PRO A 239 -26.79 17.97 3.67
CA PRO A 239 -27.77 19.04 3.49
C PRO A 239 -29.20 18.55 3.23
N LYS A 240 -29.38 17.33 2.72
CA LYS A 240 -30.71 16.73 2.51
C LYS A 240 -31.37 16.22 3.79
N VAL A 241 -30.61 16.03 4.85
CA VAL A 241 -31.07 15.50 6.14
C VAL A 241 -31.08 16.59 7.20
N TYR A 242 -30.11 17.51 7.15
CA TYR A 242 -29.97 18.58 8.11
C TYR A 242 -29.37 19.82 7.43
N ASP A 243 -30.11 20.92 7.44
CA ASP A 243 -29.68 22.20 6.88
C ASP A 243 -28.79 22.94 7.88
N ILE A 244 -27.53 22.52 7.90
CA ILE A 244 -26.51 23.11 8.76
C ILE A 244 -26.20 24.57 8.41
N ASP A 245 -26.47 25.01 7.17
CA ASP A 245 -26.17 26.37 6.75
C ASP A 245 -27.17 27.35 7.38
N THR A 246 -28.46 27.02 7.35
CA THR A 246 -29.51 27.81 8.03
C THR A 246 -29.33 27.78 9.55
N GLU A 247 -29.03 26.61 10.12
CA GLU A 247 -28.82 26.48 11.56
C GLU A 247 -27.71 27.40 12.06
N PHE A 248 -26.54 27.43 11.42
CA PHE A 248 -25.45 28.31 11.83
C PHE A 248 -25.65 29.78 11.48
N ALA A 249 -26.59 30.11 10.58
CA ALA A 249 -26.98 31.49 10.33
C ALA A 249 -27.79 32.09 11.50
N GLU A 250 -28.56 31.25 12.20
CA GLU A 250 -29.42 31.65 13.31
C GLU A 250 -28.77 31.42 14.67
N ASN A 251 -28.00 30.34 14.81
CA ASN A 251 -27.44 29.88 16.07
C ASN A 251 -25.92 29.77 16.01
N LYS A 252 -25.23 30.41 16.96
CA LYS A 252 -23.78 30.23 17.12
C LYS A 252 -23.43 28.87 17.74
N VAL A 253 -24.37 28.26 18.45
CA VAL A 253 -24.19 26.99 19.16
C VAL A 253 -25.28 26.02 18.74
N VAL A 254 -24.89 24.82 18.32
CA VAL A 254 -25.80 23.80 17.79
C VAL A 254 -25.59 22.47 18.48
N TYR A 255 -26.62 21.63 18.50
CA TYR A 255 -26.56 20.27 19.04
C TYR A 255 -26.32 19.27 17.91
N TRP A 256 -25.47 18.27 18.17
CA TRP A 256 -25.10 17.28 17.17
C TRP A 256 -25.08 15.85 17.75
N PRO A 257 -25.51 14.82 16.99
CA PRO A 257 -25.43 13.43 17.45
C PRO A 257 -23.99 12.97 17.67
N GLN A 258 -23.65 12.54 18.88
CA GLN A 258 -22.31 12.08 19.20
C GLN A 258 -22.16 10.59 18.87
N LYS A 259 -21.26 10.26 17.93
CA LYS A 259 -21.02 8.88 17.44
C LYS A 259 -19.58 8.37 17.67
N SER A 260 -18.80 9.08 18.46
CA SER A 260 -17.40 8.77 18.76
C SER A 260 -16.97 9.36 20.11
N THR A 261 -15.74 9.04 20.56
CA THR A 261 -15.16 9.55 21.82
C THR A 261 -14.69 11.01 21.70
N ILE A 262 -15.52 11.88 21.12
CA ILE A 262 -15.29 13.34 21.06
C ILE A 262 -15.52 13.90 22.47
N LYS A 263 -14.68 14.83 22.91
CA LYS A 263 -14.72 15.41 24.26
C LYS A 263 -14.97 16.90 24.20
N ALA A 264 -15.47 17.45 25.30
CA ALA A 264 -15.48 18.90 25.50
C ALA A 264 -14.04 19.45 25.38
N GLY A 265 -13.90 20.56 24.67
CA GLY A 265 -12.63 21.17 24.28
C GLY A 265 -12.11 20.75 22.90
N ASP A 266 -12.54 19.60 22.36
CA ASP A 266 -12.11 19.16 21.03
C ASP A 266 -12.57 20.13 19.92
N ILE A 267 -11.87 20.09 18.78
CA ILE A 267 -12.23 20.84 17.59
C ILE A 267 -12.90 19.90 16.59
N VAL A 268 -14.03 20.33 16.04
CA VAL A 268 -14.83 19.57 15.07
C VAL A 268 -14.98 20.37 13.79
N ALA A 269 -14.41 19.88 12.69
CA ALA A 269 -14.66 20.35 11.35
C ALA A 269 -15.88 19.63 10.76
N ILE A 270 -16.81 20.38 10.16
CA ILE A 270 -18.03 19.84 9.56
C ILE A 270 -17.84 19.82 8.04
N TYR A 271 -17.75 18.60 7.50
CA TYR A 271 -17.71 18.33 6.08
C TYR A 271 -19.13 18.25 5.52
N VAL A 272 -19.51 19.24 4.73
CA VAL A 272 -20.80 19.25 4.03
C VAL A 272 -20.69 18.34 2.80
N THR A 273 -21.53 17.30 2.76
CA THR A 273 -21.53 16.30 1.69
C THR A 273 -22.12 16.89 0.39
N ALA A 274 -22.41 16.05 -0.62
CA ALA A 274 -22.88 16.54 -1.92
C ALA A 274 -24.15 17.42 -1.78
N PRO A 275 -24.24 18.54 -2.52
CA PRO A 275 -23.38 18.94 -3.64
C PRO A 275 -22.09 19.70 -3.26
N VAL A 276 -21.95 20.14 -2.01
CA VAL A 276 -20.85 21.02 -1.56
C VAL A 276 -19.50 20.30 -1.55
N GLN A 277 -19.45 19.13 -0.92
CA GLN A 277 -18.24 18.29 -0.82
C GLN A 277 -17.00 19.01 -0.25
N ALA A 278 -17.16 19.86 0.78
CA ALA A 278 -16.07 20.61 1.41
C ALA A 278 -16.25 20.72 2.94
N ILE A 279 -15.17 21.00 3.68
CA ILE A 279 -15.28 21.46 5.07
C ILE A 279 -15.72 22.93 5.05
N ARG A 280 -16.89 23.23 5.61
CA ARG A 280 -17.41 24.60 5.74
C ARG A 280 -17.29 25.17 7.13
N TYR A 281 -17.49 24.37 8.17
CA TYR A 281 -17.58 24.89 9.53
C TYR A 281 -16.50 24.28 10.40
N VAL A 282 -15.91 25.10 11.26
CA VAL A 282 -14.98 24.67 12.30
C VAL A 282 -15.58 25.09 13.63
N CYS A 283 -15.73 24.13 14.53
CA CYS A 283 -16.43 24.32 15.78
C CYS A 283 -15.58 23.85 16.97
N ARG A 284 -15.86 24.42 18.15
CA ARG A 284 -15.36 23.94 19.45
C ARG A 284 -16.44 23.16 20.16
N VAL A 285 -16.12 21.99 20.70
CA VAL A 285 -17.06 21.21 21.50
C VAL A 285 -17.17 21.83 22.89
N LEU A 286 -18.34 22.34 23.25
CA LEU A 286 -18.61 22.91 24.57
C LEU A 286 -18.97 21.83 25.60
N GLY A 287 -19.78 20.85 25.18
CA GLY A 287 -20.25 19.75 26.02
C GLY A 287 -20.38 18.46 25.24
N ALA A 288 -20.13 17.32 25.88
CA ALA A 288 -20.19 15.99 25.30
C ALA A 288 -20.90 15.02 26.25
N ASN A 289 -21.47 13.94 25.69
CA ASN A 289 -22.29 12.94 26.38
C ASN A 289 -23.54 13.55 27.03
N LEU A 290 -24.16 14.53 26.37
CA LEU A 290 -25.38 15.17 26.85
C LEU A 290 -26.58 14.26 26.60
N GLU A 291 -27.52 14.24 27.55
CA GLU A 291 -28.80 13.56 27.38
C GLU A 291 -29.65 14.31 26.35
N ASN A 292 -30.32 13.56 25.48
CA ASN A 292 -31.25 14.11 24.51
C ASN A 292 -32.63 14.21 25.16
N HIS A 293 -32.97 15.39 25.66
CA HIS A 293 -34.33 15.70 26.10
C HIS A 293 -35.18 15.99 24.85
N GLU A 294 -36.44 15.54 24.83
CA GLU A 294 -37.35 15.35 23.67
C GLU A 294 -37.66 16.61 22.80
N GLU A 295 -36.88 17.68 22.90
CA GLU A 295 -37.02 18.96 22.21
C GLU A 295 -36.15 19.10 20.95
N SER A 296 -35.57 18.01 20.42
CA SER A 296 -34.75 18.05 19.19
C SER A 296 -35.22 17.07 18.12
N ASP A 297 -35.00 17.40 16.83
CA ASP A 297 -35.21 16.51 15.68
C ASP A 297 -34.26 15.29 15.64
N ILE A 298 -33.45 15.11 16.68
CA ILE A 298 -32.47 14.04 16.82
C ILE A 298 -33.12 12.89 17.61
N PRO A 299 -32.97 11.61 17.17
CA PRO A 299 -33.51 10.48 17.90
C PRO A 299 -33.07 10.44 19.37
N THR A 300 -34.02 10.27 20.28
CA THR A 300 -33.86 10.32 21.75
C THR A 300 -32.85 9.31 22.29
N GLU A 301 -32.63 8.18 21.60
CA GLU A 301 -31.64 7.17 22.02
C GLU A 301 -30.17 7.59 21.81
N LYS A 302 -29.89 8.73 21.19
CA LYS A 302 -28.52 9.18 20.91
C LYS A 302 -28.08 10.24 21.92
N GLN A 303 -26.86 10.08 22.41
CA GLN A 303 -26.18 11.15 23.13
C GLN A 303 -25.84 12.31 22.19
N LEU A 304 -25.91 13.52 22.74
CA LEU A 304 -25.62 14.75 22.01
C LEU A 304 -24.27 15.33 22.45
N MET A 305 -23.67 16.07 21.52
CA MET A 305 -22.62 17.03 21.83
C MET A 305 -23.11 18.43 21.45
N GLN A 306 -22.66 19.43 22.18
CA GLN A 306 -22.92 20.84 21.88
C GLN A 306 -21.66 21.44 21.27
N VAL A 307 -21.79 22.06 20.10
CA VAL A 307 -20.67 22.64 19.35
C VAL A 307 -20.91 24.13 19.09
N GLU A 308 -19.90 24.96 19.37
CA GLU A 308 -19.88 26.40 19.08
C GLU A 308 -19.12 26.66 17.77
N LEU A 309 -19.71 27.44 16.87
CA LEU A 309 -19.07 27.87 15.65
C LEU A 309 -17.89 28.81 15.93
N LEU A 310 -16.70 28.43 15.44
CA LEU A 310 -15.49 29.25 15.48
C LEU A 310 -15.25 29.97 14.16
N ALA A 311 -15.44 29.28 13.04
CA ALA A 311 -15.21 29.82 11.71
C ALA A 311 -16.05 29.13 10.63
N GLN A 312 -16.36 29.90 9.60
CA GLN A 312 -16.97 29.44 8.37
C GLN A 312 -16.00 29.68 7.21
N PHE A 313 -15.82 28.66 6.36
CA PHE A 313 -14.96 28.69 5.19
C PHE A 313 -15.77 28.72 3.90
N SER A 314 -15.17 29.26 2.85
CA SER A 314 -15.66 29.05 1.49
C SER A 314 -15.33 27.63 1.01
N ASP A 315 -16.10 27.15 0.03
CA ASP A 315 -16.01 25.77 -0.47
C ASP A 315 -14.64 25.45 -1.11
N ASP A 316 -13.88 26.48 -1.49
CA ASP A 316 -12.56 26.37 -2.13
C ASP A 316 -11.41 26.21 -1.13
N VAL A 317 -11.62 26.49 0.17
CA VAL A 317 -10.56 26.40 1.18
C VAL A 317 -10.17 24.95 1.43
N LEU A 318 -11.13 24.07 1.71
CA LEU A 318 -10.91 22.65 1.97
C LEU A 318 -11.93 21.78 1.20
N PRO A 319 -11.91 21.80 -0.14
CA PRO A 319 -12.70 20.88 -0.95
C PRO A 319 -12.18 19.44 -0.79
N LYS A 320 -13.03 18.47 -1.13
CA LYS A 320 -12.71 17.03 -1.07
C LYS A 320 -11.37 16.66 -1.70
N SER A 321 -11.00 17.27 -2.83
CA SER A 321 -9.71 17.03 -3.51
C SER A 321 -8.53 17.42 -2.63
N ARG A 322 -8.52 18.65 -2.12
CA ARG A 322 -7.47 19.14 -1.21
C ARG A 322 -7.42 18.36 0.09
N MET A 323 -8.57 17.96 0.63
CA MET A 323 -8.62 17.08 1.80
C MET A 323 -7.95 15.73 1.52
N MET A 324 -8.16 15.13 0.34
CA MET A 324 -7.50 13.89 -0.06
C MET A 324 -5.99 14.05 -0.16
N ASP A 325 -5.51 15.15 -0.74
CA ASP A 325 -4.08 15.47 -0.84
C ASP A 325 -3.43 15.64 0.55
N LEU A 326 -4.18 16.21 1.50
CA LEU A 326 -3.77 16.35 2.90
C LEU A 326 -3.99 15.08 3.73
N GLY A 327 -4.40 13.96 3.12
CA GLY A 327 -4.49 12.64 3.74
C GLY A 327 -5.85 12.29 4.36
N VAL A 328 -6.89 13.09 4.14
CA VAL A 328 -8.26 12.87 4.65
C VAL A 328 -9.14 12.31 3.52
N LYS A 329 -9.39 11.00 3.54
CA LYS A 329 -10.26 10.28 2.56
C LYS A 329 -11.76 10.53 2.80
N ALA A 330 -12.65 9.83 2.08
CA ALA A 330 -14.11 10.02 2.10
C ALA A 330 -14.75 10.01 3.51
N VAL A 331 -15.33 11.13 3.96
CA VAL A 331 -15.93 11.31 5.29
C VAL A 331 -17.32 10.65 5.36
N ARG A 332 -17.40 9.43 5.90
CA ARG A 332 -18.67 8.67 6.09
C ARG A 332 -19.16 8.63 7.53
N GLY A 333 -18.38 9.16 8.46
CA GLY A 333 -18.66 9.23 9.90
C GLY A 333 -17.55 10.05 10.59
N PRO A 334 -17.62 10.24 11.93
CA PRO A 334 -16.60 10.98 12.67
C PRO A 334 -15.22 10.34 12.56
N ARG A 335 -14.20 11.15 12.30
CA ARG A 335 -12.80 10.71 12.27
C ARG A 335 -11.86 11.82 12.71
N ARG A 336 -10.66 11.45 13.16
CA ARG A 336 -9.60 12.43 13.43
C ARG A 336 -9.06 13.04 12.13
N LEU A 337 -8.69 14.31 12.21
CA LEU A 337 -8.00 15.04 11.15
C LEU A 337 -6.50 14.65 11.11
N THR A 338 -5.89 14.87 9.94
CA THR A 338 -4.45 14.78 9.74
C THR A 338 -3.79 16.10 10.09
N GLU A 339 -2.49 16.07 10.42
CA GLU A 339 -1.69 17.26 10.72
C GLU A 339 -1.79 18.32 9.61
N GLY A 340 -1.71 17.92 8.33
CA GLY A 340 -1.82 18.85 7.21
C GLY A 340 -3.17 19.58 7.12
N VAL A 341 -4.29 18.96 7.51
CA VAL A 341 -5.57 19.68 7.59
C VAL A 341 -5.60 20.59 8.83
N ILE A 342 -5.07 20.14 9.96
CA ILE A 342 -5.00 20.93 11.21
C ILE A 342 -4.19 22.21 11.00
N GLU A 343 -3.08 22.15 10.24
CA GLU A 343 -2.29 23.32 9.87
C GLU A 343 -3.12 24.36 9.10
N VAL A 344 -3.92 23.91 8.11
CA VAL A 344 -4.83 24.79 7.36
C VAL A 344 -5.90 25.38 8.28
N LEU A 345 -6.50 24.58 9.18
CA LEU A 345 -7.45 25.12 10.15
C LEU A 345 -6.79 26.20 11.02
N SER A 346 -5.57 25.93 11.51
CA SER A 346 -4.80 26.81 12.39
C SER A 346 -4.38 28.11 11.72
N SER A 347 -4.14 28.11 10.41
CA SER A 347 -3.82 29.32 9.66
C SER A 347 -5.05 30.18 9.36
N GLU A 348 -6.21 29.57 9.14
CA GLU A 348 -7.43 30.27 8.71
C GLU A 348 -8.29 30.75 9.89
N VAL A 349 -8.25 30.06 11.04
CA VAL A 349 -9.07 30.42 12.21
C VAL A 349 -8.24 31.18 13.25
N LYS A 350 -8.43 32.51 13.30
CA LYS A 350 -7.92 33.33 14.41
C LYS A 350 -8.60 32.87 15.70
N HIS A 351 -7.83 32.51 16.73
CA HIS A 351 -8.30 32.03 18.05
C HIS A 351 -8.78 30.56 18.12
N LEU A 352 -8.12 29.66 17.38
CA LEU A 352 -8.31 28.21 17.57
C LEU A 352 -7.93 27.73 18.99
N TYR A 353 -6.98 28.42 19.63
CA TYR A 353 -6.52 28.21 21.00
C TYR A 353 -7.10 29.26 21.95
#